data_AF-Q4U9Y7-F1
#
_entry.id   AF-Q4U9Y7-F1
#
_cell.length_a   1.000
_cell.length_b   1.000
_cell.length_c   1.000
_cell.angle_alpha   90.00
_cell.angle_beta   90.00
_cell.angle_gamma   90.00
#
_symmetry.space_group_name_H-M   'P 1'
#
loop_
_entity.id
_entity.type
_entity.pdbx_description
1 polymer ?
#
loop_
_entity_poly.entity_id
_entity_poly.type
_entity_poly.pdbx_seq_one_letter_code
_entity_poly.pdbx_strand_id
1 'polypeptide(L)'
;MESEFVDLTQYVILREDLQTDGKPWPRGALIAQACHACISVNSLYNSDEGVIKYTSFENLPNLRTVVLSVENESSLLDYHKVLTNNLIKSHLFTEKPENIVTCLATVPIDKRKVGSLLKKLKTFK
;
A
#
# COMPACT_ATOMS: atom_id res chain seq x y z
N MET A 1 1.96 26.63 19.35
CA MET A 1 2.38 26.29 17.97
C MET A 1 1.54 25.09 17.58
N GLU A 2 0.45 25.29 16.82
CA GLU A 2 -0.36 24.18 16.33
C GLU A 2 0.57 23.25 15.55
N SER A 3 0.69 21.99 15.97
CA SER A 3 1.38 21.00 15.15
C SER A 3 0.58 20.89 13.85
N GLU A 4 1.19 21.21 12.72
CA GLU A 4 0.60 20.98 11.40
C GLU A 4 0.07 19.53 11.39
N PHE A 5 -1.25 19.34 11.25
CA PHE A 5 -1.83 18.01 11.17
C PHE A 5 -1.29 17.33 9.90
N VAL A 6 -0.29 16.46 10.07
CA VAL A 6 0.27 15.66 8.97
C VAL A 6 -0.74 14.54 8.66
N ASP A 7 -1.44 14.67 7.53
CA ASP A 7 -2.34 13.64 6.97
C ASP A 7 -1.52 12.44 6.48
N LEU A 8 -1.18 11.55 7.42
CA LEU A 8 -0.52 10.29 7.13
C LEU A 8 -1.51 9.31 6.52
N THR A 9 -1.24 8.89 5.29
CA THR A 9 -2.04 7.91 4.58
C THR A 9 -1.17 6.71 4.21
N GLN A 10 -1.64 5.51 4.50
CA GLN A 10 -1.05 4.28 3.97
C GLN A 10 -1.68 3.98 2.60
N TYR A 11 -0.86 3.75 1.58
CA TYR A 11 -1.35 3.37 0.26
C TYR A 11 -1.08 1.89 0.02
N VAL A 12 -2.07 1.19 -0.53
CA VAL A 12 -1.91 -0.19 -1.01
C VAL A 12 -2.39 -0.26 -2.45
N ILE A 13 -1.58 -0.82 -3.33
CA ILE A 13 -1.84 -0.95 -4.76
C ILE A 13 -2.07 -2.44 -5.04
N LEU A 14 -3.29 -2.79 -5.44
CA LEU A 14 -3.72 -4.15 -5.76
C LEU A 14 -3.72 -4.39 -7.27
N ARG A 15 -3.49 -5.65 -7.64
CA ARG A 15 -3.69 -6.13 -9.01
C ARG A 15 -5.17 -6.39 -9.30
N GLU A 16 -5.71 -5.74 -10.31
CA GLU A 16 -7.09 -5.94 -10.79
C GLU A 16 -7.24 -7.24 -11.59
N ASP A 17 -6.22 -7.67 -12.34
CA ASP A 17 -6.27 -8.90 -13.15
C ASP A 17 -6.55 -10.16 -12.30
N LEU A 18 -6.16 -10.16 -11.02
CA LEU A 18 -6.48 -11.25 -10.10
C LEU A 18 -8.00 -11.46 -9.90
N GLN A 19 -8.85 -10.46 -10.17
CA GLN A 19 -10.30 -10.60 -10.12
C GLN A 19 -10.91 -11.23 -11.38
N THR A 20 -10.17 -11.25 -12.49
CA THR A 20 -10.72 -11.57 -13.81
C THR A 20 -10.01 -12.70 -14.53
N ASP A 21 -8.77 -13.00 -14.15
CA ASP A 21 -7.96 -14.00 -14.82
C ASP A 21 -8.31 -15.43 -14.38
N GLY A 22 -8.39 -16.35 -15.35
CA GLY A 22 -8.67 -17.79 -15.26
C GLY A 22 -9.45 -18.32 -14.04
N LYS A 23 -8.79 -18.31 -12.88
CA LYS A 23 -9.35 -18.64 -11.56
C LYS A 23 -9.41 -17.36 -10.70
N PRO A 24 -10.50 -16.58 -10.79
CA PRO A 24 -10.56 -15.26 -10.17
C PRO A 24 -10.54 -15.36 -8.65
N TRP A 25 -9.76 -14.48 -8.04
CA TRP A 25 -9.67 -14.34 -6.61
C TRP A 25 -10.95 -13.71 -6.07
N PRO A 26 -11.57 -14.29 -5.03
CA PRO A 26 -12.71 -13.66 -4.39
C PRO A 26 -12.27 -12.34 -3.76
N ARG A 27 -13.16 -11.34 -3.75
CA ARG A 27 -12.88 -10.01 -3.18
C ARG A 27 -12.32 -10.07 -1.75
N GLY A 28 -12.84 -11.00 -0.93
CA GLY A 28 -12.34 -11.22 0.43
C GLY A 28 -10.86 -11.64 0.49
N ALA A 29 -10.40 -12.45 -0.47
CA ALA A 29 -9.00 -12.83 -0.55
C ALA A 29 -8.12 -11.62 -0.88
N LEU A 30 -8.54 -10.77 -1.83
CA LEU A 30 -7.80 -9.55 -2.19
C LEU A 30 -7.73 -8.54 -1.04
N ILE A 31 -8.80 -8.43 -0.24
CA ILE A 31 -8.78 -7.64 0.99
C ILE A 31 -7.74 -8.21 1.97
N ALA A 32 -7.69 -9.53 2.16
CA ALA A 32 -6.70 -10.16 3.03
C ALA A 32 -5.26 -9.89 2.55
N GLN A 33 -5.02 -9.93 1.24
CA GLN A 33 -3.72 -9.57 0.65
C GLN A 33 -3.31 -8.14 1.00
N ALA A 34 -4.22 -7.17 0.85
CA ALA A 34 -3.95 -5.79 1.21
C ALA A 34 -3.65 -5.62 2.72
N CYS A 35 -4.39 -6.33 3.59
CA CYS A 35 -4.11 -6.36 5.02
C CYS A 35 -2.71 -6.91 5.32
N HIS A 36 -2.36 -8.06 4.73
CA HIS A 36 -1.04 -8.66 4.89
C HIS A 36 0.07 -7.71 4.46
N ALA A 37 -0.05 -7.07 3.29
CA ALA A 37 0.94 -6.12 2.81
C ALA A 37 1.14 -4.92 3.74
N CYS A 38 0.04 -4.37 4.28
CA CYS A 38 0.11 -3.25 5.24
C CYS A 38 0.78 -3.68 6.57
N ILE A 39 0.44 -4.87 7.08
CA ILE A 39 1.09 -5.42 8.29
C ILE A 39 2.58 -5.64 8.03
N SER A 40 2.95 -6.25 6.90
CA SER A 40 4.33 -6.54 6.53
C SER A 40 5.17 -5.28 6.41
N VAL A 41 4.70 -4.26 5.67
CA VAL A 41 5.48 -3.02 5.49
C VAL A 41 5.66 -2.26 6.80
N ASN A 42 4.62 -2.19 7.64
CA ASN A 42 4.71 -1.54 8.94
C ASN A 42 5.66 -2.30 9.88
N SER A 43 5.67 -3.64 9.82
CA SER A 43 6.57 -4.47 10.63
C SER A 43 8.03 -4.35 10.18
N LEU A 44 8.27 -4.36 8.86
CA LEU A 44 9.60 -4.21 8.26
C LEU A 44 10.21 -2.83 8.54
N TYR A 45 9.38 -1.79 8.57
CA TYR A 45 9.79 -0.41 8.81
C TYR A 45 9.28 0.13 10.15
N ASN A 46 9.22 -0.71 11.19
CA ASN A 46 8.66 -0.34 12.50
C ASN A 46 9.35 0.86 13.18
N SER A 47 10.58 1.18 12.78
CA SER A 47 11.36 2.30 13.29
C SER A 47 11.20 3.58 12.44
N ASP A 48 10.39 3.55 11.40
CA ASP A 48 10.07 4.73 10.58
C ASP A 48 9.13 5.67 11.36
N GLU A 49 9.44 6.97 11.39
CA GLU A 49 8.63 7.96 12.13
C GLU A 49 7.17 8.01 11.64
N GLY A 50 6.93 7.82 10.34
CA GLY A 50 5.59 7.76 9.76
C GLY A 50 4.83 6.55 10.27
N VAL A 51 5.48 5.37 10.34
CA VAL A 51 4.90 4.15 10.91
C VAL A 51 4.59 4.35 12.40
N ILE A 52 5.57 4.79 13.20
CA ILE A 52 5.40 5.00 14.65
C ILE A 52 4.23 5.94 14.94
N LYS A 53 4.16 7.08 14.25
CA LYS A 53 3.08 8.05 14.43
C LYS A 53 1.73 7.48 13.97
N TYR A 54 1.70 6.80 12.83
CA TYR A 54 0.49 6.23 12.28
C TYR A 54 -0.12 5.16 13.21
N THR A 55 0.72 4.28 13.77
CA THR A 55 0.29 3.18 14.64
C THR A 55 0.26 3.52 16.13
N SER A 56 0.43 4.79 16.49
CA SER A 56 0.35 5.22 17.90
C SER A 56 -1.08 5.12 18.43
N PHE A 57 -1.25 4.86 19.73
CA PHE A 57 -2.57 4.78 20.37
C PHE A 57 -3.44 6.02 20.11
N GLU A 58 -2.82 7.21 20.07
CA GLU A 58 -3.50 8.48 19.80
C GLU A 58 -4.01 8.58 18.36
N ASN A 59 -3.32 7.95 17.40
CA ASN A 59 -3.67 8.02 15.99
C ASN A 59 -4.53 6.85 15.50
N LEU A 60 -4.69 5.76 16.27
CA LEU A 60 -5.54 4.62 15.89
C LEU A 60 -6.98 4.99 15.46
N PRO A 61 -7.66 5.99 16.05
CA PRO A 61 -8.99 6.41 15.58
C PRO A 61 -8.98 7.11 14.22
N ASN A 62 -7.80 7.55 13.74
CA ASN A 62 -7.61 8.38 12.56
C ASN A 62 -6.82 7.66 11.45
N LEU A 63 -6.69 6.34 11.52
CA LEU A 63 -6.00 5.56 10.48
C LEU A 63 -6.66 5.78 9.12
N ARG A 64 -5.82 5.92 8.10
CA ARG A 64 -6.27 6.12 6.74
C ARG A 64 -5.46 5.26 5.78
N THR A 65 -6.15 4.28 5.19
CA THR A 65 -5.62 3.47 4.12
C THR A 65 -6.37 3.76 2.81
N VAL A 66 -5.63 4.03 1.74
CA VAL A 66 -6.18 4.20 0.39
C VAL A 66 -5.79 3.00 -0.46
N VAL A 67 -6.81 2.32 -0.98
CA VAL A 67 -6.66 1.15 -1.85
C VAL A 67 -6.75 1.59 -3.31
N LEU A 68 -5.66 1.41 -4.03
CA LEU A 68 -5.50 1.74 -5.44
C LEU A 68 -5.34 0.46 -6.26
N SER A 69 -5.49 0.58 -7.57
CA SER A 69 -5.39 -0.55 -8.49
C SER A 69 -4.41 -0.32 -9.63
N VAL A 70 -3.81 -1.42 -10.08
CA VAL A 70 -3.06 -1.54 -11.34
C VAL A 70 -3.57 -2.74 -12.12
N GLU A 71 -3.39 -2.70 -13.44
CA GLU A 71 -3.96 -3.68 -14.35
C GLU A 71 -3.35 -5.08 -14.19
N ASN A 72 -2.05 -5.19 -13.86
CA ASN A 72 -1.33 -6.46 -13.82
C ASN A 72 -0.02 -6.38 -13.01
N GLU A 73 0.69 -7.51 -12.90
CA GLU A 73 1.95 -7.62 -12.19
C GLU A 73 3.04 -6.67 -12.69
N SER A 74 3.20 -6.56 -14.02
CA SER A 74 4.22 -5.68 -14.61
C SER A 74 4.01 -4.24 -14.16
N SER A 75 2.77 -3.77 -14.20
CA SER A 75 2.39 -2.43 -13.74
C SER A 75 2.67 -2.25 -12.25
N LEU A 76 2.41 -3.26 -11.42
CA LEU A 76 2.70 -3.24 -9.99
C LEU A 76 4.21 -3.11 -9.72
N LEU A 77 5.03 -3.89 -10.43
CA LEU A 77 6.49 -3.86 -10.33
C LEU A 77 7.06 -2.52 -10.79
N ASP A 78 6.48 -1.91 -11.83
CA ASP A 78 6.90 -0.59 -12.30
C ASP A 78 6.58 0.49 -11.26
N TYR A 79 5.43 0.43 -10.59
CA TYR A 79 5.15 1.33 -9.47
C TYR A 79 6.09 1.09 -8.29
N HIS A 80 6.50 -0.15 -8.00
CA HIS A 80 7.51 -0.40 -6.98
C HIS A 80 8.84 0.28 -7.30
N LYS A 81 9.28 0.26 -8.57
CA LYS A 81 10.47 1.01 -9.03
C LYS A 81 10.26 2.52 -8.90
N VAL A 82 9.10 3.05 -9.30
CA VAL A 82 8.77 4.48 -9.15
C VAL A 82 8.89 4.92 -7.69
N LEU A 83 8.32 4.17 -6.75
CA LEU A 83 8.39 4.49 -5.33
C LEU A 83 9.83 4.41 -4.80
N THR A 84 10.56 3.35 -5.17
CA THR A 84 11.97 3.17 -4.79
C THR A 84 12.85 4.33 -5.27
N ASN A 85 12.69 4.74 -6.54
CA ASN A 85 13.45 5.84 -7.12
C ASN A 85 13.14 7.20 -6.48
N ASN A 86 11.96 7.34 -5.87
CA ASN A 86 11.56 8.53 -5.11
C ASN A 86 11.79 8.38 -3.60
N LEU A 87 12.57 7.38 -3.18
CA LEU A 87 12.93 7.10 -1.78
C LEU A 87 11.71 6.84 -0.87
N ILE A 88 10.63 6.31 -1.45
CA ILE A 88 9.43 5.92 -0.70
C ILE A 88 9.55 4.45 -0.31
N LYS A 89 9.67 4.22 1.00
CA LYS A 89 9.68 2.88 1.58
C LYS A 89 8.35 2.18 1.28
N SER A 90 8.45 0.99 0.69
CA SER A 90 7.32 0.18 0.29
C SER A 90 7.68 -1.29 0.28
N HIS A 91 6.67 -2.17 0.26
CA HIS A 91 6.85 -3.61 0.27
C HIS A 91 5.92 -4.26 -0.75
N LEU A 92 6.49 -5.09 -1.63
CA LEU A 92 5.76 -6.01 -2.49
C LEU A 92 5.40 -7.26 -1.69
N PHE A 93 4.11 -7.56 -1.60
CA PHE A 93 3.61 -8.76 -0.96
C PHE A 93 3.43 -9.88 -1.99
N THR A 94 3.93 -11.06 -1.64
CA THR A 94 3.89 -12.28 -2.45
C THR A 94 3.16 -13.37 -1.69
N GLU A 95 2.03 -13.83 -2.21
CA GLU A 95 1.28 -14.95 -1.62
C GLU A 95 2.03 -16.27 -1.82
N LYS A 96 2.03 -17.10 -0.77
CA LYS A 96 2.57 -18.46 -0.75
C LYS A 96 1.42 -19.47 -0.66
N PRO A 97 1.59 -20.70 -1.16
CA PRO A 97 2.80 -21.27 -1.77
C PRO A 97 3.04 -20.92 -3.24
N GLU A 98 2.07 -20.35 -3.95
CA GLU A 98 2.10 -20.17 -5.40
C GLU A 98 3.10 -19.09 -5.89
N ASN A 99 3.64 -18.28 -4.98
CA ASN A 99 4.58 -17.18 -5.26
C ASN A 99 3.99 -16.07 -6.15
N ILE A 100 2.72 -15.74 -5.97
CA ILE A 100 2.04 -14.71 -6.76
C ILE A 100 2.23 -13.35 -6.10
N VAL A 101 2.78 -12.37 -6.82
CA VAL A 101 2.85 -10.98 -6.34
C VAL A 101 1.45 -10.36 -6.43
N THR A 102 0.86 -10.02 -5.29
CA THR A 102 -0.56 -9.61 -5.23
C THR A 102 -0.75 -8.11 -5.04
N CYS A 103 0.07 -7.47 -4.21
CA CYS A 103 -0.05 -6.05 -3.91
C CYS A 103 1.25 -5.40 -3.44
N LEU A 104 1.26 -4.07 -3.46
CA LEU A 104 2.35 -3.21 -3.03
C LEU A 104 1.82 -2.24 -1.97
N ALA A 105 2.39 -2.24 -0.76
CA ALA A 105 2.02 -1.30 0.30
C ALA A 105 3.14 -0.30 0.58
N THR A 106 2.82 0.96 0.80
CA THR A 106 3.75 1.97 1.30
C THR A 106 3.79 1.94 2.83
N VAL A 107 4.87 2.46 3.41
CA VAL A 107 4.75 3.00 4.78
C VAL A 107 3.69 4.12 4.81
N PRO A 108 3.06 4.41 5.95
CA PRO A 108 2.22 5.59 6.11
C PRO A 108 3.04 6.85 5.79
N ILE A 109 2.54 7.68 4.88
CA ILE A 109 3.29 8.79 4.33
C ILE A 109 2.40 10.02 4.15
N ASP A 110 2.99 11.20 4.30
CA ASP A 110 2.34 12.47 3.97
C ASP A 110 1.91 12.45 2.51
N LYS A 111 0.61 12.65 2.27
CA LYS A 111 0.01 12.69 0.93
C LYS A 111 0.73 13.66 -0.02
N ARG A 112 1.29 14.77 0.50
CA ARG A 112 2.05 15.76 -0.30
C ARG A 112 3.31 15.15 -0.93
N LYS A 113 3.92 14.15 -0.29
CA LYS A 113 5.16 13.49 -0.76
C LYS A 113 4.91 12.44 -1.84
N VAL A 114 3.73 11.83 -1.86
CA VAL A 114 3.43 10.67 -2.73
C VAL A 114 2.32 10.92 -3.76
N GLY A 115 1.48 11.93 -3.54
CA GLY A 115 0.25 12.13 -4.32
C GLY A 115 0.49 12.32 -5.82
N SER A 116 1.57 13.02 -6.21
CA SER A 116 1.90 13.23 -7.63
C SER A 116 2.28 11.94 -8.36
N LEU A 117 2.86 10.97 -7.65
CA LEU A 117 3.30 9.68 -8.18
C LEU A 117 2.11 8.73 -8.39
N LEU A 118 1.12 8.76 -7.49
CA LEU A 118 -0.01 7.84 -7.50
C LEU A 118 -1.26 8.41 -8.18
N LYS A 119 -1.27 9.68 -8.59
CA LYS A 119 -2.45 10.38 -9.15
C LYS A 119 -3.10 9.70 -10.37
N LYS A 120 -2.34 8.88 -11.11
CA LYS A 120 -2.83 8.18 -12.30
C LYS A 120 -3.54 6.86 -11.97
N LEU A 121 -3.32 6.35 -10.76
CA LEU A 121 -3.96 5.14 -10.29
C LEU A 121 -5.42 5.43 -9.92
N LYS A 122 -6.27 4.43 -10.12
CA LYS A 122 -7.67 4.47 -9.74
C LYS A 122 -7.84 3.82 -8.38
N THR A 123 -8.91 4.16 -7.68
CA THR A 123 -9.32 3.42 -6.48
C THR A 123 -9.76 2.02 -6.88
N PHE A 124 -9.28 1.00 -6.16
CA PHE A 124 -9.67 -0.39 -6.38
C PHE A 124 -11.18 -0.57 -6.15
N LYS A 125 -11.87 -1.29 -7.03
CA LYS A 125 -13.33 -1.43 -7.03
C LYS A 125 -13.85 -2.79 -6.60
#